data_AF-A0A8C9XRV8-F1
#
_entry.id   AF-A0A8C9XRV8-F1
#
_cell.length_a   1.000
_cell.length_b   1.000
_cell.length_c   1.000
_cell.angle_alpha   90.00
_cell.angle_beta   90.00
_cell.angle_gamma   90.00
#
_symmetry.space_group_name_H-M   'P 1'
#
loop_
_entity.id
_entity.type
_entity.pdbx_description
1 polymer ?
#
loop_
_entity_poly.entity_id
_entity_poly.type
_entity_poly.pdbx_seq_one_letter_code
_entity_poly.pdbx_strand_id
1 'polypeptide(L)'
;MSALYRCVQFNRVSKLKTVSIQVMRFGSNVPPPQWKTHESLLRVENTAITTTTTTNQRSMANNSRKLSFSCSRGLSSSTENAADRVKRVSIEGNIAVGKSTFARLLQAACPDWEVVAEPVSKWQNIESGTSKGTDASPQTTVSNLLQMMYQDPQRWSYTFQTFSCMSRLRTQLQPPPARLLSSEGTPLQVYERSIYSDRYIFALNMFELGCINSTEWAVYQDWHSLLVEQFGHQVELEGIIYLRAPPKKCKERLEHRGRAEEKGVKLDYLDKLHVQHERWLVEKSTEIHFEKLKHIPVLQLDASVEFQSDPEVQEEYITKVKNFFNAL
;
A
#
# COMPACT_ATOMS: atom_id res chain seq x y z
N MET A 1 68.22 -29.13 15.81
CA MET A 1 68.24 -27.79 15.21
C MET A 1 67.11 -26.99 15.82
N SER A 2 67.47 -26.09 16.74
CA SER A 2 66.57 -25.22 17.51
C SER A 2 66.63 -23.79 17.00
N ALA A 3 65.49 -23.12 16.89
CA ALA A 3 65.37 -21.66 17.03
C ALA A 3 63.88 -21.39 17.37
N LEU A 4 63.48 -21.08 18.61
CA LEU A 4 63.72 -19.90 19.47
C LEU A 4 63.01 -18.63 18.98
N TYR A 5 61.92 -18.29 19.71
CA TYR A 5 61.43 -16.95 20.12
C TYR A 5 61.01 -15.96 19.00
N ARG A 6 60.04 -15.03 19.15
CA ARG A 6 59.53 -14.31 20.33
C ARG A 6 58.23 -13.58 19.97
N CYS A 7 57.34 -13.45 20.96
CA CYS A 7 56.24 -12.50 21.03
C CYS A 7 56.77 -11.06 21.21
N VAL A 8 56.15 -10.07 20.53
CA VAL A 8 56.22 -8.64 20.91
C VAL A 8 54.86 -7.99 20.64
N GLN A 9 54.21 -7.55 21.73
CA GLN A 9 53.17 -6.51 21.72
C GLN A 9 53.80 -5.16 21.40
N PHE A 10 53.11 -4.31 20.64
CA PHE A 10 53.22 -2.86 20.79
C PHE A 10 51.83 -2.20 20.69
N ASN A 11 51.37 -1.73 21.84
CA ASN A 11 50.46 -0.59 21.94
C ASN A 11 51.20 0.66 21.44
N ARG A 12 50.64 1.41 20.49
CA ARG A 12 50.75 2.88 20.53
C ARG A 12 49.63 3.58 19.78
N VAL A 13 48.91 4.36 20.58
CA VAL A 13 47.97 5.41 20.22
C VAL A 13 48.68 6.51 19.42
N SER A 14 48.09 6.95 18.31
CA SER A 14 48.30 8.30 17.79
C SER A 14 47.15 8.74 16.86
N LYS A 15 46.27 9.57 17.43
CA LYS A 15 45.58 10.72 16.82
C LYS A 15 45.50 10.75 15.29
N LEU A 16 44.36 10.33 14.73
CA LEU A 16 43.94 10.78 13.41
C LEU A 16 43.06 12.03 13.58
N LYS A 17 43.54 13.10 12.98
CA LYS A 17 42.99 14.46 13.01
C LYS A 17 41.59 14.47 12.44
N THR A 18 40.69 15.15 13.16
CA THR A 18 39.41 15.65 12.68
C THR A 18 39.65 16.52 11.45
N VAL A 19 39.33 16.01 10.25
CA VAL A 19 39.15 16.86 9.09
C VAL A 19 37.77 17.46 9.21
N SER A 20 37.72 18.73 9.60
CA SER A 20 36.50 19.54 9.56
C SER A 20 36.16 19.78 8.10
N ILE A 21 35.16 19.07 7.57
CA ILE A 21 34.55 19.43 6.29
C ILE A 21 33.62 20.61 6.59
N GLN A 22 34.10 21.82 6.32
CA GLN A 22 33.24 22.99 6.17
C GLN A 22 32.33 22.76 4.97
N VAL A 23 31.07 22.40 5.23
CA VAL A 23 30.02 22.48 4.22
C VAL A 23 29.71 23.96 4.03
N MET A 24 30.18 24.53 2.92
CA MET A 24 29.69 25.83 2.47
C MET A 24 28.18 25.72 2.22
N ARG A 25 27.39 26.49 2.98
CA ARG A 25 26.00 26.79 2.65
C ARG A 25 25.99 27.61 1.36
N PHE A 26 25.70 26.97 0.23
CA PHE A 26 25.10 27.67 -0.89
C PHE A 26 23.59 27.73 -0.64
N GLY A 27 23.11 28.94 -0.35
CA GLY A 27 21.68 29.23 -0.37
C GLY A 27 21.20 29.18 -1.82
N SER A 28 20.30 28.25 -2.12
CA SER A 28 19.49 28.29 -3.33
C SER A 28 18.04 28.00 -2.93
N ASN A 29 17.25 29.08 -2.90
CA ASN A 29 15.80 28.99 -3.00
C ASN A 29 15.47 28.37 -4.36
N VAL A 30 15.19 27.07 -4.38
CA VAL A 30 14.63 26.40 -5.55
C VAL A 30 13.24 25.90 -5.16
N PRO A 31 12.15 26.46 -5.72
CA PRO A 31 10.81 25.95 -5.46
C PRO A 31 10.62 24.59 -6.17
N PRO A 32 9.71 23.73 -5.67
CA PRO A 32 9.47 22.42 -6.25
C PRO A 32 8.92 22.54 -7.70
N PRO A 33 9.21 21.56 -8.58
CA PRO A 33 8.73 21.59 -9.95
C PRO A 33 7.19 21.50 -9.99
N GLN A 34 6.56 22.50 -10.61
CA GLN A 34 5.14 22.49 -10.95
C GLN A 34 4.95 21.79 -12.30
N TRP A 35 4.28 20.65 -12.32
CA TRP A 35 3.84 20.03 -13.57
C TRP A 35 2.57 20.71 -14.06
N LYS A 36 2.68 21.48 -15.16
CA LYS A 36 1.54 22.05 -15.88
C LYS A 36 1.00 21.03 -16.88
N THR A 37 -0.30 20.78 -16.80
CA THR A 37 -1.10 20.03 -17.77
C THR A 37 -1.05 20.72 -19.14
N HIS A 38 -0.67 19.99 -20.19
CA HIS A 38 -0.62 20.50 -21.55
C HIS A 38 -1.99 20.35 -22.20
N GLU A 39 -2.75 21.44 -22.27
CA GLU A 39 -3.93 21.56 -23.13
C GLU A 39 -3.71 22.75 -24.09
N SER A 40 -4.13 22.55 -25.35
CA SER A 40 -4.31 23.55 -26.40
C SER A 40 -3.07 24.15 -27.10
N LEU A 41 -2.85 23.71 -28.35
CA LEU A 41 -2.18 24.48 -29.40
C LEU A 41 -2.78 24.10 -30.77
N LEU A 42 -3.91 24.69 -31.13
CA LEU A 42 -4.31 24.86 -32.54
C LEU A 42 -5.18 26.13 -32.66
N ARG A 43 -4.54 27.23 -33.06
CA ARG A 43 -5.22 28.33 -33.76
C ARG A 43 -4.20 29.16 -34.54
N VAL A 44 -4.23 29.06 -35.87
CA VAL A 44 -3.96 30.19 -36.77
C VAL A 44 -4.93 30.05 -37.96
N GLU A 45 -5.72 31.10 -38.15
CA GLU A 45 -6.66 31.34 -39.25
C GLU A 45 -5.92 31.86 -40.50
N ASN A 46 -6.41 31.55 -41.71
CA ASN A 46 -6.89 32.55 -42.69
C ASN A 46 -7.22 31.93 -44.08
N THR A 47 -8.52 31.96 -44.38
CA THR A 47 -9.21 32.46 -45.60
C THR A 47 -8.45 32.58 -46.93
N ALA A 48 -8.91 31.88 -47.99
CA ALA A 48 -9.57 32.46 -49.20
C ALA A 48 -9.49 31.57 -50.50
N ILE A 49 -10.68 31.16 -50.98
CA ILE A 49 -11.26 31.17 -52.36
C ILE A 49 -10.52 30.59 -53.61
N THR A 50 -11.29 29.77 -54.37
CA THR A 50 -11.21 29.34 -55.81
C THR A 50 -10.15 28.29 -56.16
N THR A 51 -10.40 27.21 -56.91
CA THR A 51 -11.21 27.01 -58.12
C THR A 51 -11.47 25.51 -58.35
N THR A 52 -12.55 25.20 -59.07
CA THR A 52 -12.94 23.91 -59.68
C THR A 52 -11.82 23.11 -60.35
N THR A 53 -11.85 21.77 -60.31
CA THR A 53 -11.87 20.84 -61.48
C THR A 53 -12.06 19.38 -61.03
N THR A 54 -12.97 18.71 -61.73
CA THR A 54 -13.38 17.31 -61.72
C THR A 54 -12.23 16.32 -62.00
N THR A 55 -12.29 15.08 -61.50
CA THR A 55 -12.22 13.82 -62.26
C THR A 55 -11.98 12.60 -61.34
N ASN A 56 -12.91 11.65 -61.40
CA ASN A 56 -12.80 10.29 -60.89
C ASN A 56 -11.78 9.47 -61.71
N GLN A 57 -10.91 8.67 -61.08
CA GLN A 57 -10.85 7.22 -61.29
C GLN A 57 -9.68 6.52 -60.55
N ARG A 58 -10.07 5.41 -59.89
CA ARG A 58 -9.38 4.10 -59.77
C ARG A 58 -8.10 3.96 -58.92
N SER A 59 -8.32 3.20 -57.83
CA SER A 59 -7.61 1.95 -57.49
C SER A 59 -6.08 1.99 -57.34
N MET A 60 -5.59 1.85 -56.11
CA MET A 60 -4.80 0.69 -55.70
C MET A 60 -4.83 0.53 -54.17
N ALA A 61 -5.13 -0.68 -53.73
CA ALA A 61 -5.07 -1.10 -52.33
C ALA A 61 -3.63 -1.07 -51.83
N ASN A 62 -3.40 -0.56 -50.62
CA ASN A 62 -2.19 -0.85 -49.88
C ASN A 62 -2.54 -1.33 -48.47
N ASN A 63 -2.11 -2.55 -48.19
CA ASN A 63 -2.50 -3.39 -47.08
C ASN A 63 -1.52 -3.14 -45.92
N SER A 64 -1.92 -2.32 -44.94
CA SER A 64 -1.20 -2.21 -43.67
C SER A 64 -2.01 -2.88 -42.57
N ARG A 65 -1.64 -4.14 -42.29
CA ARG A 65 -2.18 -4.96 -41.20
C ARG A 65 -1.89 -4.29 -39.86
N LYS A 66 -2.91 -3.66 -39.25
CA LYS A 66 -2.93 -3.46 -37.80
C LYS A 66 -3.31 -4.80 -37.16
N LEU A 67 -2.37 -5.41 -36.44
CA LEU A 67 -2.67 -6.50 -35.51
C LEU A 67 -3.48 -5.93 -34.34
N SER A 68 -4.80 -5.96 -34.46
CA SER A 68 -5.71 -5.82 -33.32
C SER A 68 -5.87 -7.19 -32.68
N PHE A 69 -5.25 -7.40 -31.53
CA PHE A 69 -5.55 -8.56 -30.67
C PHE A 69 -6.91 -8.31 -29.99
N SER A 70 -7.98 -8.64 -30.71
CA SER A 70 -9.34 -8.68 -30.18
C SER A 70 -9.54 -10.03 -29.50
N CYS A 71 -9.27 -10.12 -28.19
CA CYS A 71 -9.73 -11.25 -27.38
C CYS A 71 -11.15 -10.95 -26.91
N SER A 72 -12.13 -11.23 -27.75
CA SER A 72 -13.55 -11.25 -27.38
C SER A 72 -13.82 -12.54 -26.60
N ARG A 73 -13.55 -12.53 -25.30
CA ARG A 73 -14.19 -13.47 -24.39
C ARG A 73 -15.43 -12.79 -23.85
N GLY A 74 -16.59 -13.20 -24.37
CA GLY A 74 -17.88 -12.83 -23.81
C GLY A 74 -17.95 -13.30 -22.37
N LEU A 75 -17.71 -12.38 -21.45
CA LEU A 75 -18.23 -12.46 -20.09
C LEU A 75 -19.60 -11.80 -20.13
N SER A 76 -20.59 -12.50 -19.56
CA SER A 76 -21.97 -12.04 -19.42
C SER A 76 -22.03 -10.63 -18.83
N SER A 77 -22.76 -9.72 -19.46
CA SER A 77 -23.02 -8.35 -18.97
C SER A 77 -23.69 -8.29 -17.59
N SER A 78 -24.19 -9.41 -17.07
CA SER A 78 -24.78 -9.51 -15.73
C SER A 78 -23.74 -9.54 -14.60
N THR A 79 -22.52 -10.04 -14.85
CA THR A 79 -21.48 -10.18 -13.82
C THR A 79 -20.70 -8.90 -13.56
N GLU A 80 -20.50 -8.05 -14.58
CA GLU A 80 -19.86 -6.74 -14.41
C GLU A 80 -20.72 -5.82 -13.53
N ASN A 81 -22.03 -5.76 -13.81
CA ASN A 81 -22.99 -5.01 -12.99
C ASN A 81 -23.10 -5.50 -11.53
N ALA A 82 -22.81 -6.78 -11.26
CA ALA A 82 -22.86 -7.33 -9.90
C ALA A 82 -21.62 -6.99 -9.07
N ALA A 83 -20.45 -6.90 -9.71
CA ALA A 83 -19.19 -6.54 -9.05
C ALA A 83 -19.16 -5.06 -8.67
N ASP A 84 -19.75 -4.18 -9.49
CA ASP A 84 -19.83 -2.74 -9.24
C ASP A 84 -20.70 -2.39 -8.02
N ARG A 85 -21.57 -3.31 -7.59
CA ARG A 85 -22.37 -3.15 -6.37
C ARG A 85 -21.59 -3.46 -5.09
N VAL A 86 -20.45 -4.15 -5.20
CA VAL A 86 -19.65 -4.56 -4.03
C VAL A 86 -18.87 -3.38 -3.52
N LYS A 87 -19.27 -2.89 -2.34
CA LYS A 87 -18.58 -1.79 -1.70
C LYS A 87 -17.24 -2.21 -1.14
N ARG A 88 -16.26 -1.31 -1.11
CA ARG A 88 -14.91 -1.60 -0.62
C ARG A 88 -14.47 -0.63 0.47
N VAL A 89 -14.05 -1.17 1.60
CA VAL A 89 -13.60 -0.38 2.75
C VAL A 89 -12.33 -0.97 3.34
N SER A 90 -11.57 -0.16 4.08
CA SER A 90 -10.38 -0.62 4.77
C SER A 90 -10.47 -0.40 6.28
N ILE A 91 -9.93 -1.34 7.06
CA ILE A 91 -9.67 -1.16 8.48
C ILE A 91 -8.22 -0.72 8.63
N GLU A 92 -8.03 0.51 9.10
CA GLU A 92 -6.72 1.12 9.30
C GLU A 92 -6.40 1.23 10.80
N GLY A 93 -5.11 1.29 11.10
CA GLY A 93 -4.63 1.48 12.47
C GLY A 93 -3.27 0.87 12.76
N ASN A 94 -2.73 1.25 13.91
CA ASN A 94 -1.36 0.94 14.31
C ASN A 94 -1.12 -0.59 14.43
N ILE A 95 0.14 -0.99 14.54
CA ILE A 95 0.52 -2.38 14.77
C ILE A 95 -0.13 -2.87 16.07
N ALA A 96 -0.69 -4.08 16.06
CA ALA A 96 -1.36 -4.71 17.20
C ALA A 96 -2.56 -3.94 17.81
N VAL A 97 -3.09 -2.91 17.14
CA VAL A 97 -4.29 -2.19 17.63
C VAL A 97 -5.54 -3.08 17.73
N GLY A 98 -5.59 -4.21 17.01
CA GLY A 98 -6.71 -5.15 17.04
C GLY A 98 -7.46 -5.31 15.71
N LYS A 99 -6.87 -4.87 14.57
CA LYS A 99 -7.48 -4.98 13.22
C LYS A 99 -8.05 -6.37 12.92
N SER A 100 -7.24 -7.42 13.03
CA SER A 100 -7.70 -8.78 12.70
C SER A 100 -8.70 -9.36 13.69
N THR A 101 -8.74 -8.83 14.92
CA THR A 101 -9.80 -9.16 15.90
C THR A 101 -11.10 -8.50 15.48
N PHE A 102 -11.05 -7.19 15.18
CA PHE A 102 -12.22 -6.44 14.73
C PHE A 102 -12.77 -6.94 13.41
N ALA A 103 -11.91 -7.29 12.46
CA ALA A 103 -12.32 -7.85 11.18
C ALA A 103 -13.10 -9.17 11.37
N ARG A 104 -12.65 -10.06 12.26
CA ARG A 104 -13.41 -11.27 12.62
C ARG A 104 -14.79 -10.96 13.22
N LEU A 105 -14.90 -9.91 14.04
CA LEU A 105 -16.19 -9.46 14.56
C LEU A 105 -17.12 -8.97 13.44
N LEU A 106 -16.62 -8.18 12.50
CA LEU A 106 -17.39 -7.73 11.33
C LEU A 106 -17.89 -8.92 10.50
N GLN A 107 -17.00 -9.88 10.21
CA GLN A 107 -17.32 -11.07 9.43
C GLN A 107 -18.42 -11.93 10.11
N ALA A 108 -18.41 -12.00 11.44
CA ALA A 108 -19.43 -12.72 12.21
C ALA A 108 -20.77 -11.96 12.31
N ALA A 109 -20.72 -10.62 12.29
CA ALA A 109 -21.90 -9.77 12.47
C ALA A 109 -22.78 -9.63 11.23
N CYS A 110 -22.24 -9.83 10.03
CA CYS A 110 -22.99 -9.74 8.79
C CYS A 110 -22.49 -10.75 7.74
N PRO A 111 -23.35 -11.64 7.23
CA PRO A 111 -22.97 -12.61 6.22
C PRO A 111 -22.63 -11.95 4.88
N ASP A 112 -23.11 -10.73 4.60
CA ASP A 112 -22.85 -10.02 3.33
C ASP A 112 -21.50 -9.29 3.32
N TRP A 113 -20.74 -9.38 4.41
CA TRP A 113 -19.40 -8.82 4.49
C TRP A 113 -18.36 -9.91 4.25
N GLU A 114 -17.32 -9.60 3.48
CA GLU A 114 -16.15 -10.44 3.29
C GLU A 114 -14.92 -9.71 3.78
N VAL A 115 -14.22 -10.32 4.73
CA VAL A 115 -12.98 -9.79 5.28
C VAL A 115 -11.79 -10.37 4.54
N VAL A 116 -10.96 -9.47 4.04
CA VAL A 116 -9.72 -9.79 3.36
C VAL A 116 -8.56 -9.41 4.26
N ALA A 117 -7.99 -10.41 4.91
CA ALA A 117 -6.90 -10.24 5.87
C ALA A 117 -5.57 -9.84 5.21
N GLU A 118 -4.70 -9.20 5.99
CA GLU A 118 -3.36 -8.83 5.55
C GLU A 118 -2.50 -10.08 5.28
N PRO A 119 -1.77 -10.16 4.14
CA PRO A 119 -1.04 -11.37 3.75
C PRO A 119 0.28 -11.56 4.51
N VAL A 120 0.29 -11.40 5.84
CA VAL A 120 1.50 -11.47 6.68
C VAL A 120 2.23 -12.80 6.51
N SER A 121 1.51 -13.91 6.37
CA SER A 121 2.11 -15.22 6.15
C SER A 121 2.97 -15.28 4.89
N LYS A 122 2.60 -14.55 3.82
CA LYS A 122 3.41 -14.43 2.59
C LYS A 122 4.69 -13.66 2.84
N TRP A 123 4.70 -12.74 3.79
CA TRP A 123 5.88 -11.94 4.14
C TRP A 123 6.84 -12.70 5.06
N GLN A 124 6.30 -13.62 5.86
CA GLN A 124 7.06 -14.52 6.72
C GLN A 124 7.66 -15.69 5.96
N ASN A 125 7.04 -16.09 4.85
CA ASN A 125 7.44 -17.25 4.06
C ASN A 125 7.58 -16.88 2.59
N ILE A 126 8.71 -16.25 2.23
CA ILE A 126 9.06 -16.03 0.83
C ILE A 126 9.46 -17.38 0.23
N GLU A 127 8.78 -17.84 -0.81
CA GLU A 127 9.04 -19.14 -1.44
C GLU A 127 9.90 -18.99 -2.70
N SER A 128 10.81 -19.93 -2.94
CA SER A 128 11.54 -20.03 -4.22
C SER A 128 10.70 -20.82 -5.22
N GLY A 129 10.15 -20.14 -6.22
CA GLY A 129 9.55 -20.80 -7.39
C GLY A 129 8.28 -20.13 -7.88
N THR A 130 8.18 -19.92 -9.20
CA THR A 130 6.90 -19.67 -9.88
C THR A 130 6.34 -21.03 -10.31
N SER A 131 5.33 -21.54 -9.62
CA SER A 131 4.67 -22.78 -10.02
C SER A 131 3.95 -22.61 -11.37
N LYS A 132 4.64 -22.95 -12.46
CA LYS A 132 4.06 -23.34 -13.75
C LYS A 132 4.88 -24.50 -14.33
N GLY A 133 4.75 -25.67 -13.72
CA GLY A 133 5.35 -26.90 -14.22
C GLY A 133 4.94 -28.10 -13.36
N THR A 134 4.58 -29.21 -14.00
CA THR A 134 4.09 -30.46 -13.38
C THR A 134 5.14 -31.26 -12.63
N ASP A 135 6.39 -30.78 -12.55
CA ASP A 135 7.48 -31.42 -11.84
C ASP A 135 7.91 -30.54 -10.64
N ALA A 136 7.07 -30.52 -9.61
CA ALA A 136 7.30 -29.70 -8.42
C ALA A 136 8.39 -30.31 -7.53
N SER A 137 9.56 -29.67 -7.49
CA SER A 137 10.48 -29.78 -6.34
C SER A 137 9.80 -29.21 -5.09
N PRO A 138 10.13 -29.67 -3.87
CA PRO A 138 9.51 -29.17 -2.65
C PRO A 138 9.71 -27.65 -2.55
N GLN A 139 8.58 -26.91 -2.48
CA GLN A 139 8.58 -25.48 -2.20
C GLN A 139 9.34 -25.26 -0.89
N THR A 140 10.49 -24.59 -0.98
CA THR A 140 11.33 -24.30 0.18
C THR A 140 11.21 -22.82 0.50
N THR A 141 10.93 -22.50 1.76
CA THR A 141 10.93 -21.11 2.25
C THR A 141 12.35 -20.56 2.15
N VAL A 142 12.52 -19.52 1.35
CA VAL A 142 13.77 -18.79 1.11
C VAL A 142 14.10 -17.89 2.28
N SER A 143 13.12 -17.13 2.78
CA SER A 143 13.36 -16.14 3.84
C SER A 143 12.09 -15.61 4.49
N ASN A 144 12.25 -14.99 5.66
CA ASN A 144 11.24 -14.20 6.36
C ASN A 144 11.53 -12.71 6.17
N LEU A 145 10.91 -12.08 5.17
CA LEU A 145 11.17 -10.69 4.80
C LEU A 145 10.69 -9.70 5.87
N LEU A 146 9.63 -10.06 6.63
CA LEU A 146 9.18 -9.27 7.78
C LEU A 146 10.26 -9.21 8.86
N GLN A 147 10.87 -10.35 9.19
CA GLN A 147 11.98 -10.43 10.13
C GLN A 147 13.20 -9.66 9.63
N MET A 148 13.56 -9.81 8.36
CA MET A 148 14.70 -9.11 7.75
C MET A 148 14.54 -7.59 7.83
N MET A 149 13.32 -7.07 7.60
CA MET A 149 13.02 -5.64 7.76
C MET A 149 13.20 -5.15 9.19
N TYR A 150 12.73 -5.90 10.20
CA TYR A 150 12.92 -5.49 11.59
C TYR A 150 14.36 -5.63 12.09
N GLN A 151 15.16 -6.55 11.52
CA GLN A 151 16.55 -6.75 11.90
C GLN A 151 17.51 -5.74 11.26
N ASP A 152 17.33 -5.43 9.98
CA ASP A 152 18.12 -4.45 9.25
C ASP A 152 17.21 -3.59 8.36
N PRO A 153 16.53 -2.59 8.94
CA PRO A 153 15.58 -1.76 8.21
C PRO A 153 16.27 -0.92 7.14
N GLN A 154 17.54 -0.52 7.30
CA GLN A 154 18.24 0.26 6.27
C GLN A 154 18.42 -0.54 4.99
N ARG A 155 18.67 -1.85 5.10
CA ARG A 155 18.82 -2.72 3.93
C ARG A 155 17.49 -3.18 3.34
N TRP A 156 16.50 -3.47 4.19
CA TRP A 156 15.32 -4.25 3.78
C TRP A 156 14.01 -3.47 3.76
N SER A 157 13.97 -2.21 4.19
CA SER A 157 12.72 -1.42 4.15
C SER A 157 12.17 -1.28 2.76
N TYR A 158 12.97 -0.83 1.78
CA TYR A 158 12.49 -0.66 0.41
C TYR A 158 11.97 -1.98 -0.18
N THR A 159 12.70 -3.08 0.01
CA THR A 159 12.29 -4.42 -0.45
C THR A 159 10.98 -4.88 0.23
N PHE A 160 10.88 -4.72 1.55
CA PHE A 160 9.69 -5.09 2.30
C PHE A 160 8.47 -4.26 1.88
N GLN A 161 8.58 -2.93 1.82
CA GLN A 161 7.47 -2.06 1.43
C GLN A 161 6.99 -2.35 0.00
N THR A 162 7.91 -2.66 -0.91
CA THR A 162 7.57 -3.05 -2.29
C THR A 162 6.80 -4.37 -2.30
N PHE A 163 7.28 -5.39 -1.58
CA PHE A 163 6.63 -6.69 -1.55
C PHE A 163 5.28 -6.68 -0.81
N SER A 164 5.19 -5.97 0.32
CA SER A 164 3.95 -5.83 1.09
C SER A 164 2.86 -5.19 0.24
N CYS A 165 3.15 -4.04 -0.38
CA CYS A 165 2.21 -3.34 -1.25
C CYS A 165 1.80 -4.18 -2.46
N MET A 166 2.75 -4.83 -3.15
CA MET A 166 2.46 -5.66 -4.32
C MET A 166 1.61 -6.89 -3.95
N SER A 167 1.93 -7.55 -2.84
CA SER A 167 1.16 -8.69 -2.35
C SER A 167 -0.26 -8.28 -1.92
N ARG A 168 -0.41 -7.10 -1.31
CA ARG A 168 -1.71 -6.54 -0.94
C ARG A 168 -2.54 -6.20 -2.17
N LEU A 169 -1.97 -5.49 -3.14
CA LEU A 169 -2.64 -5.16 -4.39
C LEU A 169 -3.14 -6.42 -5.10
N ARG A 170 -2.31 -7.46 -5.21
CA ARG A 170 -2.73 -8.75 -5.79
C ARG A 170 -3.92 -9.38 -5.08
N THR A 171 -3.97 -9.29 -3.75
CA THR A 171 -5.09 -9.78 -2.96
C THR A 171 -6.33 -8.91 -3.18
N GLN A 172 -6.20 -7.58 -3.23
CA GLN A 172 -7.31 -6.64 -3.44
C GLN A 172 -7.89 -6.70 -4.87
N LEU A 173 -7.08 -7.11 -5.85
CA LEU A 173 -7.50 -7.36 -7.23
C LEU A 173 -8.20 -8.70 -7.42
N GLN A 174 -8.24 -9.58 -6.42
CA GLN A 174 -9.04 -10.80 -6.53
C GLN A 174 -10.53 -10.45 -6.61
N PRO A 175 -11.30 -11.14 -7.47
CA PRO A 175 -12.73 -10.88 -7.56
C PRO A 175 -13.43 -11.19 -6.23
N PRO A 176 -14.52 -10.48 -5.90
CA PRO A 176 -15.35 -10.83 -4.75
C PRO A 176 -15.85 -12.27 -4.84
N PRO A 177 -16.01 -12.96 -3.69
CA PRO A 177 -16.52 -14.33 -3.69
C PRO A 177 -17.96 -14.36 -4.22
N ALA A 178 -18.33 -15.44 -4.91
CA ALA A 178 -19.63 -15.56 -5.59
C ALA A 178 -20.84 -15.28 -4.67
N ARG A 179 -20.77 -15.72 -3.40
CA ARG A 179 -21.78 -15.47 -2.36
C ARG A 179 -22.13 -13.98 -2.19
N LEU A 180 -21.14 -13.12 -2.40
CA LEU A 180 -21.22 -11.69 -2.15
C LEU A 180 -21.77 -10.98 -3.39
N LEU A 181 -21.43 -11.48 -4.58
CA LEU A 181 -22.03 -11.03 -5.85
C LEU A 181 -23.54 -11.34 -5.92
N SER A 182 -23.96 -12.45 -5.32
CA SER A 182 -25.37 -12.88 -5.25
C SER A 182 -26.14 -12.33 -4.04
N SER A 183 -25.54 -11.50 -3.19
CA SER A 183 -26.19 -10.99 -1.98
C SER A 183 -27.40 -10.09 -2.32
N GLU A 184 -28.52 -10.21 -1.61
CA GLU A 184 -29.64 -9.27 -1.74
C GLU A 184 -29.45 -8.01 -0.87
N GLY A 185 -28.50 -8.05 0.08
CA GLY A 185 -28.18 -6.96 0.99
C GLY A 185 -27.21 -5.93 0.40
N THR A 186 -26.41 -5.30 1.28
CA THR A 186 -25.31 -4.40 0.89
C THR A 186 -24.00 -5.18 0.91
N PRO A 187 -23.56 -5.75 -0.23
CA PRO A 187 -22.32 -6.50 -0.30
C PRO A 187 -21.10 -5.62 0.00
N LEU A 188 -20.22 -6.10 0.88
CA LEU A 188 -19.04 -5.33 1.29
C LEU A 188 -17.78 -6.18 1.36
N GLN A 189 -16.69 -5.70 0.78
CA GLN A 189 -15.34 -6.19 1.04
C GLN A 189 -14.61 -5.27 2.03
N VAL A 190 -14.14 -5.86 3.11
CA VAL A 190 -13.42 -5.18 4.19
C VAL A 190 -11.96 -5.63 4.18
N TYR A 191 -11.04 -4.74 3.84
CA TYR A 191 -9.62 -5.02 3.80
C TYR A 191 -8.93 -4.70 5.14
N GLU A 192 -8.08 -5.58 5.64
CA GLU A 192 -7.12 -5.21 6.67
C GLU A 192 -6.00 -4.36 6.02
N ARG A 193 -6.06 -3.05 6.25
CA ARG A 193 -5.25 -2.01 5.59
C ARG A 193 -5.48 -1.89 4.08
N SER A 194 -4.90 -0.84 3.52
CA SER A 194 -4.94 -0.50 2.09
C SER A 194 -3.55 -0.26 1.50
N ILE A 195 -3.45 -0.31 0.17
CA ILE A 195 -2.23 0.11 -0.54
C ILE A 195 -1.85 1.57 -0.21
N TYR A 196 -2.84 2.39 0.15
CA TYR A 196 -2.62 3.76 0.59
C TYR A 196 -1.88 3.83 1.91
N SER A 197 -2.23 2.99 2.89
CA SER A 197 -1.48 2.90 4.15
C SER A 197 -0.04 2.40 3.94
N ASP A 198 0.19 1.51 2.97
CA ASP A 198 1.54 1.05 2.65
C ASP A 198 2.42 2.25 2.23
N ARG A 199 1.91 3.18 1.42
CA ARG A 199 2.63 4.41 1.02
C ARG A 199 2.66 5.48 2.11
N TYR A 200 1.50 5.93 2.56
CA TYR A 200 1.35 7.15 3.37
C TYR A 200 1.61 6.95 4.87
N ILE A 201 1.66 5.70 5.32
CA ILE A 201 2.00 5.37 6.71
C ILE A 201 3.35 4.67 6.77
N PHE A 202 3.48 3.48 6.17
CA PHE A 202 4.65 2.63 6.41
C PHE A 202 5.87 3.09 5.61
N ALA A 203 5.77 3.20 4.29
CA ALA A 203 6.89 3.61 3.45
C ALA A 203 7.33 5.05 3.74
N LEU A 204 6.39 5.99 3.90
CA LEU A 204 6.69 7.37 4.31
C LEU A 204 7.44 7.41 5.64
N ASN A 205 6.98 6.66 6.66
CA ASN A 205 7.69 6.60 7.95
C ASN A 205 9.10 6.00 7.82
N MET A 206 9.29 4.96 7.00
CA MET A 206 10.64 4.40 6.78
C MET A 206 11.56 5.37 6.04
N PHE A 207 11.02 6.22 5.15
CA PHE A 207 11.75 7.31 4.52
C PHE A 207 12.13 8.40 5.54
N GLU A 208 11.18 8.87 6.36
CA GLU A 208 11.46 9.86 7.42
C GLU A 208 12.45 9.36 8.48
N LEU A 209 12.50 8.04 8.69
CA LEU A 209 13.48 7.38 9.55
C LEU A 209 14.88 7.18 8.91
N GLY A 210 15.04 7.54 7.63
CA GLY A 210 16.28 7.33 6.87
C GLY A 210 16.58 5.87 6.55
N CYS A 211 15.59 4.97 6.67
CA CYS A 211 15.71 3.56 6.32
C CYS A 211 15.37 3.28 4.84
N ILE A 212 14.69 4.23 4.19
CA ILE A 212 14.55 4.33 2.74
C ILE A 212 15.25 5.63 2.35
N ASN A 213 16.19 5.59 1.40
CA ASN A 213 16.87 6.80 0.96
C ASN A 213 16.06 7.58 -0.08
N SER A 214 16.53 8.77 -0.48
CA SER A 214 15.80 9.63 -1.44
C SER A 214 15.57 8.99 -2.80
N THR A 215 16.52 8.19 -3.29
CA THR A 215 16.40 7.48 -4.57
C THR A 215 15.36 6.38 -4.47
N GLU A 216 15.45 5.54 -3.43
CA GLU A 216 14.47 4.48 -3.18
C GLU A 216 13.06 5.04 -2.96
N TRP A 217 12.94 6.18 -2.27
CA TRP A 217 11.66 6.84 -2.04
C TRP A 217 11.08 7.41 -3.34
N ALA A 218 11.89 8.03 -4.19
CA ALA A 218 11.44 8.50 -5.50
C ALA A 218 10.94 7.33 -6.37
N VAL A 219 11.69 6.23 -6.42
CA VAL A 219 11.28 5.02 -7.16
C VAL A 219 10.01 4.40 -6.56
N TYR A 220 9.91 4.32 -5.22
CA TYR A 220 8.72 3.80 -4.54
C TYR A 220 7.45 4.58 -4.91
N GLN A 221 7.54 5.90 -4.87
CA GLN A 221 6.41 6.77 -5.20
C GLN A 221 6.02 6.66 -6.68
N ASP A 222 6.99 6.56 -7.58
CA ASP A 222 6.75 6.45 -9.02
C ASP A 222 5.97 5.16 -9.35
N TRP A 223 6.49 3.99 -8.96
CA TRP A 223 5.79 2.75 -9.26
C TRP A 223 4.46 2.63 -8.50
N HIS A 224 4.36 3.16 -7.27
CA HIS A 224 3.08 3.14 -6.56
C HIS A 224 2.04 4.00 -7.28
N SER A 225 2.43 5.18 -7.77
CA SER A 225 1.52 6.05 -8.54
C SER A 225 1.07 5.33 -9.81
N LEU A 226 2.00 4.71 -10.55
CA LEU A 226 1.68 3.88 -11.71
C LEU A 226 0.68 2.77 -11.38
N LEU A 227 0.87 2.02 -10.29
CA LEU A 227 -0.07 0.96 -9.92
C LEU A 227 -1.46 1.50 -9.58
N VAL A 228 -1.56 2.64 -8.89
CA VAL A 228 -2.86 3.26 -8.60
C VAL A 228 -3.50 3.83 -9.86
N GLU A 229 -2.74 4.38 -10.80
CA GLU A 229 -3.26 4.82 -12.10
C GLU A 229 -3.83 3.66 -12.91
N GLN A 230 -3.12 2.52 -12.96
CA GLN A 230 -3.54 1.36 -13.75
C GLN A 230 -4.66 0.55 -13.08
N PHE A 231 -4.63 0.40 -11.75
CA PHE A 231 -5.48 -0.54 -11.01
C PHE A 231 -6.38 0.12 -9.97
N GLY A 232 -6.23 1.42 -9.71
CA GLY A 232 -6.93 2.12 -8.63
C GLY A 232 -8.45 2.04 -8.73
N HIS A 233 -9.01 2.07 -9.95
CA HIS A 233 -10.45 1.89 -10.17
C HIS A 233 -10.97 0.52 -9.71
N GLN A 234 -10.12 -0.51 -9.68
CA GLN A 234 -10.48 -1.86 -9.24
C GLN A 234 -10.27 -2.07 -7.74
N VAL A 235 -9.55 -1.20 -7.04
CA VAL A 235 -9.26 -1.33 -5.60
C VAL A 235 -9.63 -0.07 -4.83
N GLU A 236 -10.51 0.73 -5.43
CA GLU A 236 -10.99 1.98 -4.88
C GLU A 236 -11.73 1.72 -3.57
N LEU A 237 -11.56 2.61 -2.60
CA LEU A 237 -12.23 2.53 -1.31
C LEU A 237 -13.33 3.59 -1.23
N GLU A 238 -14.47 3.20 -0.70
CA GLU A 238 -15.58 4.10 -0.38
C GLU A 238 -15.49 4.63 1.06
N GLY A 239 -14.75 3.95 1.93
CA GLY A 239 -14.61 4.36 3.32
C GLY A 239 -13.45 3.71 4.06
N ILE A 240 -13.07 4.34 5.17
CA ILE A 240 -12.02 3.86 6.07
C ILE A 240 -12.58 3.74 7.49
N ILE A 241 -12.35 2.60 8.14
CA ILE A 241 -12.56 2.42 9.57
C ILE A 241 -11.21 2.56 10.25
N TYR A 242 -11.01 3.65 10.99
CA TYR A 242 -9.80 3.87 11.77
C TYR A 242 -9.96 3.36 13.20
N LEU A 243 -9.28 2.25 13.52
CA LEU A 243 -9.11 1.77 14.88
C LEU A 243 -8.01 2.59 15.57
N ARG A 244 -8.44 3.51 16.43
CA ARG A 244 -7.57 4.47 17.11
C ARG A 244 -7.29 4.02 18.53
N ALA A 245 -6.02 3.84 18.90
CA ALA A 245 -5.62 3.59 20.28
C ALA A 245 -4.24 4.20 20.57
N PRO A 246 -3.93 4.51 21.84
CA PRO A 246 -2.61 4.99 22.22
C PRO A 246 -1.50 3.97 21.86
N PRO A 247 -0.30 4.43 21.47
CA PRO A 247 0.84 3.55 21.16
C PRO A 247 1.23 2.61 22.30
N LYS A 248 1.09 3.06 23.57
CA LYS A 248 1.31 2.20 24.75
C LYS A 248 0.38 0.98 24.76
N LYS A 249 -0.91 1.17 24.50
CA LYS A 249 -1.89 0.07 24.40
C LYS A 249 -1.54 -0.87 23.25
N CYS A 250 -1.10 -0.33 22.12
CA CYS A 250 -0.63 -1.12 20.98
C CYS A 250 0.61 -1.95 21.35
N LYS A 251 1.55 -1.37 22.12
CA LYS A 251 2.76 -2.05 22.59
C LYS A 251 2.43 -3.22 23.53
N GLU A 252 1.53 -3.02 24.49
CA GLU A 252 1.03 -4.07 25.39
C GLU A 252 0.42 -5.24 24.59
N ARG A 253 -0.46 -4.93 23.62
CA ARG A 253 -1.07 -5.95 22.75
C ARG A 253 -0.06 -6.65 21.84
N LEU A 254 0.95 -5.93 21.36
CA LEU A 254 2.04 -6.46 20.54
C LEU A 254 2.85 -7.49 21.32
N GLU A 255 3.18 -7.19 22.58
CA GLU A 255 3.89 -8.08 23.48
C GLU A 255 3.06 -9.32 23.82
N HIS A 256 1.76 -9.14 24.09
CA HIS A 256 0.85 -10.25 24.35
C HIS A 256 0.70 -11.19 23.15
N ARG A 257 0.65 -10.66 21.92
CA ARG A 257 0.56 -11.49 20.69
C ARG A 257 1.82 -12.31 20.44
N GLY A 258 2.98 -11.86 20.90
CA GLY A 258 4.20 -12.68 20.99
C GLY A 258 4.84 -13.11 19.66
N ARG A 259 4.59 -12.44 18.53
CA ARG A 259 5.29 -12.74 17.27
C ARG A 259 6.79 -12.48 17.41
N ALA A 260 7.62 -13.44 17.00
CA ALA A 260 9.06 -13.40 17.23
C ALA A 260 9.74 -12.20 16.56
N GLU A 261 9.30 -11.87 15.34
CA GLU A 261 9.84 -10.79 14.51
C GLU A 261 9.58 -9.41 15.12
N GLU A 262 8.49 -9.27 15.89
CA GLU A 262 8.04 -8.00 16.43
C GLU A 262 8.58 -7.71 17.84
N LYS A 263 9.28 -8.67 18.48
CA LYS A 263 9.82 -8.50 19.84
C LYS A 263 10.73 -7.26 19.99
N GLY A 264 11.44 -6.89 18.93
CA GLY A 264 12.33 -5.73 18.89
C GLY A 264 11.64 -4.37 18.66
N VAL A 265 10.33 -4.35 18.39
CA VAL A 265 9.59 -3.12 18.08
C VAL A 265 9.52 -2.23 19.32
N LYS A 266 10.08 -1.01 19.21
CA LYS A 266 10.13 -0.01 20.27
C LYS A 266 8.88 0.87 20.29
N LEU A 267 8.59 1.47 21.45
CA LEU A 267 7.46 2.39 21.62
C LEU A 267 7.57 3.60 20.67
N ASP A 268 8.75 4.23 20.56
CA ASP A 268 9.00 5.35 19.65
C ASP A 268 8.61 5.05 18.19
N TYR A 269 8.78 3.80 17.73
CA TYR A 269 8.38 3.42 16.38
C TYR A 269 6.84 3.42 16.25
N LEU A 270 6.14 2.90 17.26
CA LEU A 270 4.67 2.93 17.31
C LEU A 270 4.13 4.36 17.46
N ASP A 271 4.82 5.23 18.19
CA ASP A 271 4.47 6.66 18.31
C ASP A 271 4.54 7.34 16.94
N LYS A 272 5.62 7.10 16.17
CA LYS A 272 5.75 7.66 14.81
C LYS A 272 4.67 7.14 13.87
N LEU A 273 4.39 5.84 13.90
CA LEU A 273 3.28 5.29 13.11
C LEU A 273 1.94 5.89 13.52
N HIS A 274 1.70 6.13 14.82
CA HIS A 274 0.49 6.78 15.30
C HIS A 274 0.36 8.19 14.74
N VAL A 275 1.42 9.01 14.80
CA VAL A 275 1.45 10.35 14.20
C VAL A 275 1.08 10.32 12.72
N GLN A 276 1.60 9.35 11.95
CA GLN A 276 1.23 9.25 10.53
C GLN A 276 -0.26 8.92 10.33
N HIS A 277 -0.85 8.07 11.17
CA HIS A 277 -2.30 7.79 11.10
C HIS A 277 -3.12 9.03 11.48
N GLU A 278 -2.73 9.76 12.52
CA GLU A 278 -3.43 10.99 12.94
C GLU A 278 -3.39 12.04 11.83
N ARG A 279 -2.21 12.29 11.24
CA ARG A 279 -2.04 13.23 10.12
C ARG A 279 -2.89 12.86 8.91
N TRP A 280 -2.98 11.57 8.58
CA TRP A 280 -3.72 11.12 7.40
C TRP A 280 -5.24 11.03 7.65
N LEU A 281 -5.65 10.41 8.74
CA LEU A 281 -7.04 9.98 8.94
C LEU A 281 -7.85 10.98 9.77
N VAL A 282 -7.20 11.79 10.61
CA VAL A 282 -7.86 12.74 11.52
C VAL A 282 -7.63 14.18 11.08
N GLU A 283 -6.36 14.62 11.02
CA GLU A 283 -6.01 16.01 10.73
C GLU A 283 -6.09 16.36 9.25
N LYS A 284 -6.06 15.35 8.37
CA LYS A 284 -6.04 15.50 6.90
C LYS A 284 -4.90 16.40 6.41
N SER A 285 -3.75 16.34 7.09
CA SER A 285 -2.56 17.15 6.82
C SER A 285 -1.50 16.43 5.98
N THR A 286 -1.58 15.09 5.86
CA THR A 286 -0.75 14.32 4.91
C THR A 286 -1.05 14.73 3.47
N GLU A 287 -0.01 15.01 2.67
CA GLU A 287 -0.14 15.31 1.24
C GLU A 287 -0.54 14.05 0.45
N ILE A 288 -1.80 14.03 0.00
CA ILE A 288 -2.37 12.91 -0.76
C ILE A 288 -2.45 13.26 -2.25
N HIS A 289 -1.93 12.37 -3.08
CA HIS A 289 -1.82 12.54 -4.53
C HIS A 289 -3.00 11.95 -5.31
N PHE A 290 -3.99 11.40 -4.60
CA PHE A 290 -5.17 10.74 -5.17
C PHE A 290 -6.43 11.48 -4.73
N GLU A 291 -7.13 12.11 -5.67
CA GLU A 291 -8.21 13.06 -5.37
C GLU A 291 -9.33 12.44 -4.52
N LYS A 292 -9.80 11.25 -4.89
CA LYS A 292 -10.84 10.54 -4.14
C LYS A 292 -10.44 10.23 -2.70
N LEU A 293 -9.16 9.94 -2.46
CA LEU A 293 -8.66 9.62 -1.12
C LEU A 293 -8.61 10.85 -0.19
N LYS A 294 -8.55 12.08 -0.74
CA LYS A 294 -8.56 13.31 0.08
C LYS A 294 -9.88 13.47 0.83
N HIS A 295 -10.99 13.05 0.21
CA HIS A 295 -12.35 13.25 0.72
C HIS A 295 -13.00 11.95 1.22
N ILE A 296 -12.24 10.86 1.30
CA ILE A 296 -12.78 9.57 1.73
C ILE A 296 -13.37 9.67 3.15
N PRO A 297 -14.61 9.21 3.38
CA PRO A 297 -15.20 9.14 4.70
C PRO A 297 -14.37 8.25 5.64
N VAL A 298 -14.19 8.71 6.88
CA VAL A 298 -13.45 7.97 7.91
C VAL A 298 -14.31 7.81 9.16
N LEU A 299 -14.63 6.56 9.51
CA LEU A 299 -15.22 6.21 10.80
C LEU A 299 -14.11 5.96 11.81
N GLN A 300 -14.07 6.74 12.89
CA GLN A 300 -13.12 6.53 13.98
C GLN A 300 -13.75 5.69 15.09
N LEU A 301 -13.06 4.64 15.52
CA LEU A 301 -13.47 3.79 16.65
C LEU A 301 -12.34 3.77 17.69
N ASP A 302 -12.71 3.94 18.97
CA ASP A 302 -11.76 3.96 20.08
C ASP A 302 -11.31 2.55 20.47
N ALA A 303 -10.28 2.04 19.79
CA ALA A 303 -9.71 0.76 20.13
C ALA A 303 -8.93 0.73 21.46
N SER A 304 -8.96 1.78 22.30
CA SER A 304 -8.37 1.74 23.64
C SER A 304 -9.21 0.93 24.64
N VAL A 305 -10.53 0.89 24.44
CA VAL A 305 -11.46 0.06 25.22
C VAL A 305 -11.34 -1.41 24.83
N GLU A 306 -11.83 -2.30 25.70
CA GLU A 306 -11.87 -3.74 25.43
C GLU A 306 -13.09 -4.06 24.57
N PHE A 307 -12.88 -4.38 23.28
CA PHE A 307 -13.96 -4.71 22.35
C PHE A 307 -13.94 -6.18 21.92
N GLN A 308 -12.92 -6.95 22.29
CA GLN A 308 -12.84 -8.37 21.91
C GLN A 308 -13.78 -9.23 22.76
N SER A 309 -13.96 -8.90 24.04
CA SER A 309 -14.78 -9.68 24.97
C SER A 309 -15.99 -8.93 25.53
N ASP A 310 -16.08 -7.62 25.31
CA ASP A 310 -17.20 -6.81 25.80
C ASP A 310 -18.33 -6.79 24.75
N PRO A 311 -19.48 -7.42 25.03
CA PRO A 311 -20.58 -7.52 24.07
C PRO A 311 -21.27 -6.17 23.81
N GLU A 312 -21.30 -5.27 24.79
CA GLU A 312 -21.94 -3.96 24.64
C GLU A 312 -21.13 -3.08 23.68
N VAL A 313 -19.80 -3.06 23.86
CA VAL A 313 -18.88 -2.35 22.95
C VAL A 313 -18.90 -2.95 21.55
N GLN A 314 -19.01 -4.29 21.45
CA GLN A 314 -19.17 -4.96 20.15
C GLN A 314 -20.43 -4.50 19.43
N GLU A 315 -21.58 -4.55 20.10
CA GLU A 315 -22.86 -4.14 19.52
C GLU A 315 -22.83 -2.66 19.09
N GLU A 316 -22.26 -1.79 19.94
CA GLU A 316 -22.07 -0.37 19.63
C GLU A 316 -21.24 -0.19 18.34
N TYR A 317 -20.10 -0.87 18.24
CA TYR A 317 -19.19 -0.71 17.10
C TYR A 317 -19.77 -1.28 15.81
N ILE A 318 -20.41 -2.44 15.88
CA ILE A 318 -21.11 -3.02 14.73
C ILE A 318 -22.22 -2.08 14.27
N THR A 319 -22.97 -1.47 15.17
CA THR A 319 -24.03 -0.51 14.84
C THR A 319 -23.46 0.75 14.17
N LYS A 320 -22.39 1.32 14.72
CA LYS A 320 -21.67 2.45 14.11
C LYS A 320 -21.18 2.13 12.70
N VAL A 321 -20.63 0.93 12.50
CA VAL A 321 -20.14 0.46 11.21
C VAL A 321 -21.29 0.26 10.21
N LYS A 322 -22.41 -0.36 10.61
CA LYS A 322 -23.60 -0.49 9.76
C LYS A 322 -24.13 0.89 9.32
N ASN A 323 -24.25 1.82 10.27
CA ASN A 323 -24.70 3.18 9.97
C ASN A 323 -23.75 3.91 9.03
N PHE A 324 -22.43 3.75 9.22
CA PHE A 324 -21.42 4.31 8.34
C PHE A 324 -21.56 3.78 6.92
N PHE A 325 -21.69 2.47 6.72
CA PHE A 325 -21.83 1.88 5.39
C PHE A 325 -23.15 2.21 4.68
N ASN A 326 -24.23 2.36 5.44
CA ASN A 326 -25.51 2.82 4.90
C ASN A 326 -25.46 4.27 4.41
N ALA A 327 -24.51 5.07 4.91
CA ALA A 327 -24.31 6.46 4.55
C ALA A 327 -23.28 6.69 3.43
N LEU A 328 -22.52 5.66 3.04
CA LEU A 328 -21.61 5.68 1.89
C LEU A 328 -22.40 5.63 0.58
#